data_AF-A0A1Y2HB35-F1
#
_entry.id   AF-A0A1Y2HB35-F1
#
_cell.length_a   1.000
_cell.length_b   1.000
_cell.length_c   1.000
_cell.angle_alpha   90.00
_cell.angle_beta   90.00
_cell.angle_gamma   90.00
#
_symmetry.space_group_name_H-M   'P 1'
#
loop_
_entity.id
_entity.type
_entity.pdbx_description
1 polymer ?
#
loop_
_entity_poly.entity_id
_entity_poly.type
_entity_poly.pdbx_seq_one_letter_code
_entity_poly.pdbx_strand_id
1 'polypeptide(L)'
;MWDKKGQEFNPRPLRNRAHVSYALMESAESSMGEEKWTSFLEKCRRKDLFSPHQLQVVRGSKVTTERLCYQFSEPFVVLDPPETLDMHLPPELTCEMVAELIGSDRPLSVIDVASQGEISMTLGEWTKALQSQYRPQIFNLISLEFSGTPLAQHVVRPRAVRDVDLVDLHWPFHRTVNHDIPCVKLYCLMSMAKSWTDFHIDMGGTSVFYHIVRGSKTFYFIRPTTANLAIYNTWMSSDTDDGLMRLVDETWEVQATAGQTLFIPSGWIHAVFTPSDSLVIGGNFLHARAIDIQLQIHSMEKKSGVGDKFLFPCFTDVQWYTATHYASVLESRPDRIDIPLAEQLLHLAAFLFDNNFARTAVAGASSSKSAVSELIKCAPPSDLARDPFVVVTMLTLGSLKVLNAWQQQVPVQIKTTIQQIVSMSSPQPRAFIGTGSHSNSPLPPPPPPVSSAKKRAYPQYLGHGEASRPAPSPPPQVLDATAKTSANPRAQLPVQETALRLFLHTQSNLASQGERHLTRPDAPPHVHPPAQVRQLVKREAGEDGSNDASA
;
A
#
# COMPACT_ATOMS: atom_id res chain seq x y z
N MET A 1 4.32 -10.07 -41.44
CA MET A 1 3.19 -10.92 -41.87
C MET A 1 2.28 -10.05 -42.71
N TRP A 2 1.90 -10.43 -43.92
CA TRP A 2 0.96 -9.67 -44.76
C TRP A 2 -0.44 -10.23 -44.53
N ASP A 3 -1.49 -9.40 -44.58
CA ASP A 3 -2.86 -9.90 -44.45
C ASP A 3 -3.32 -10.62 -45.73
N LYS A 4 -4.48 -11.28 -45.68
CA LYS A 4 -5.05 -12.04 -46.82
C LYS A 4 -5.40 -11.18 -48.04
N LYS A 5 -5.19 -9.86 -48.00
CA LYS A 5 -5.41 -8.92 -49.11
C LYS A 5 -4.11 -8.28 -49.62
N GLY A 6 -2.94 -8.72 -49.11
CA GLY A 6 -1.66 -8.29 -49.65
C GLY A 6 -1.31 -6.83 -49.33
N GLN A 7 -1.80 -6.28 -48.21
CA GLN A 7 -1.29 -5.02 -47.69
C GLN A 7 -0.21 -5.26 -46.63
N GLU A 8 0.84 -4.43 -46.68
CA GLU A 8 1.94 -4.42 -45.73
C GLU A 8 1.40 -4.13 -44.32
N PHE A 9 1.70 -5.02 -43.37
CA PHE A 9 1.27 -4.89 -41.99
C PHE A 9 2.04 -3.76 -41.34
N ASN A 10 1.45 -2.57 -41.36
CA ASN A 10 1.93 -1.42 -40.63
C ASN A 10 1.49 -1.60 -39.17
N PRO A 11 2.39 -1.94 -38.22
CA PRO A 11 2.01 -2.08 -36.82
C PRO A 11 1.55 -0.71 -36.35
N ARG A 12 0.24 -0.54 -36.18
CA ARG A 12 -0.29 0.61 -35.45
C ARG A 12 0.38 0.61 -34.08
N PRO A 13 0.87 1.75 -33.59
CA PRO A 13 1.43 1.81 -32.25
C PRO A 13 0.38 1.31 -31.26
N LEU A 14 0.76 0.37 -30.40
CA LEU A 14 -0.03 -0.04 -29.25
C LEU A 14 -0.43 1.24 -28.51
N ARG A 15 -1.73 1.56 -28.48
CA ARG A 15 -2.22 2.68 -27.69
C ARG A 15 -2.19 2.22 -26.24
N ASN A 16 -1.27 2.82 -25.50
CA ASN A 16 -0.91 2.36 -24.18
C ASN A 16 -1.84 3.06 -23.18
N ARG A 17 -2.88 2.37 -22.66
CA ARG A 17 -3.61 2.81 -21.44
C ARG A 17 -2.71 2.82 -20.18
N ALA A 18 -1.44 2.40 -20.32
CA ALA A 18 -0.33 2.60 -19.39
C ALA A 18 -0.12 4.06 -18.94
N HIS A 19 -0.56 5.03 -19.74
CA HIS A 19 -0.85 6.33 -19.16
C HIS A 19 -2.14 6.19 -18.34
N VAL A 20 -2.01 5.93 -17.04
CA VAL A 20 -2.95 6.56 -16.09
C VAL A 20 -2.73 8.06 -16.24
N SER A 21 -3.42 8.58 -17.23
CA SER A 21 -3.81 9.93 -17.50
C SER A 21 -5.31 9.76 -17.57
N TYR A 22 -6.03 10.44 -16.68
CA TYR A 22 -7.48 10.56 -16.80
C TYR A 22 -7.89 10.98 -18.23
N ALA A 23 -7.03 11.63 -19.01
CA ALA A 23 -7.21 11.77 -20.46
C ALA A 23 -6.68 10.54 -21.23
N LEU A 24 -7.57 9.79 -21.89
CA LEU A 24 -7.48 9.40 -23.32
C LEU A 24 -8.59 8.38 -23.69
N MET A 25 -9.76 8.88 -24.06
CA MET A 25 -10.70 8.19 -24.96
C MET A 25 -11.08 9.13 -26.12
N GLU A 26 -10.19 9.24 -27.10
CA GLU A 26 -10.56 9.68 -28.44
C GLU A 26 -10.77 8.46 -29.35
N SER A 27 -12.04 8.03 -29.43
CA SER A 27 -12.71 7.65 -30.69
C SER A 27 -14.08 7.01 -30.41
N ALA A 28 -15.13 7.84 -30.38
CA ALA A 28 -16.49 7.50 -30.85
C ALA A 28 -17.35 8.77 -30.74
N GLU A 29 -17.54 9.44 -31.87
CA GLU A 29 -18.70 10.27 -32.24
C GLU A 29 -19.46 10.98 -31.11
N SER A 30 -19.07 12.24 -30.87
CA SER A 30 -19.86 13.47 -30.71
C SER A 30 -21.41 13.45 -30.52
N SER A 31 -21.98 12.47 -29.81
CA SER A 31 -23.43 12.42 -29.56
C SER A 31 -23.86 11.78 -28.22
N MET A 32 -22.93 11.25 -27.41
CA MET A 32 -23.26 10.76 -26.05
C MET A 32 -23.12 11.91 -25.04
N GLY A 33 -24.09 12.83 -25.08
CA GLY A 33 -24.27 13.91 -24.10
C GLY A 33 -24.46 13.40 -22.67
N GLU A 34 -24.64 14.33 -21.72
CA GLU A 34 -24.80 14.24 -20.25
C GLU A 34 -25.23 12.92 -19.56
N GLU A 35 -25.74 11.92 -20.29
CA GLU A 35 -26.29 10.65 -19.83
C GLU A 35 -25.45 9.42 -20.22
N LYS A 36 -24.26 9.57 -20.82
CA LYS A 36 -23.37 8.44 -21.21
C LYS A 36 -23.29 7.36 -20.13
N TRP A 37 -22.93 7.75 -18.91
CA TRP A 37 -22.69 6.83 -17.79
C TRP A 37 -23.98 6.30 -17.18
N THR A 38 -25.04 7.10 -17.12
CA THR A 38 -26.39 6.65 -16.73
C THR A 38 -26.88 5.55 -17.68
N SER A 39 -26.78 5.78 -18.99
CA SER A 39 -27.13 4.81 -20.03
C SER A 39 -26.29 3.54 -19.95
N PHE A 40 -24.99 3.67 -19.66
CA PHE A 40 -24.09 2.54 -19.44
C PHE A 40 -24.56 1.67 -18.25
N LEU A 41 -24.86 2.29 -17.11
CA LEU A 41 -25.32 1.59 -15.91
C LEU A 41 -26.68 0.92 -16.13
N GLU A 42 -27.62 1.57 -16.81
CA GLU A 42 -28.90 0.95 -17.20
C GLU A 42 -28.73 -0.25 -18.14
N LYS A 43 -27.77 -0.19 -19.08
CA LYS A 43 -27.42 -1.34 -19.91
C LYS A 43 -26.84 -2.47 -19.07
N CYS A 44 -26.03 -2.17 -18.06
CA CYS A 44 -25.47 -3.17 -17.14
C CYS A 44 -26.55 -3.83 -16.28
N ARG A 45 -27.48 -3.06 -15.71
CA ARG A 45 -28.64 -3.58 -14.95
C ARG A 45 -29.54 -4.48 -15.82
N ARG A 46 -29.84 -4.06 -17.06
CA ARG A 46 -30.64 -4.88 -18.00
C ARG A 46 -29.97 -6.19 -18.41
N LYS A 47 -28.63 -6.25 -18.32
CA LYS A 47 -27.84 -7.45 -18.63
C LYS A 47 -27.51 -8.28 -17.38
N ASP A 48 -28.05 -7.91 -16.22
CA ASP A 48 -27.82 -8.59 -14.95
C ASP A 48 -26.33 -8.72 -14.59
N LEU A 49 -25.55 -7.65 -14.88
CA LEU A 49 -24.11 -7.62 -14.60
C LEU A 49 -23.78 -7.32 -13.12
N PHE A 50 -24.78 -7.05 -12.29
CA PHE A 50 -24.58 -6.76 -10.87
C PHE A 50 -25.05 -7.94 -10.04
N SER A 51 -24.15 -8.47 -9.22
CA SER A 51 -24.43 -9.57 -8.32
C SER A 51 -25.20 -9.06 -7.10
N PRO A 52 -26.26 -9.76 -6.65
CA PRO A 52 -26.90 -9.44 -5.38
C PRO A 52 -25.87 -9.55 -4.25
N HIS A 53 -25.64 -8.45 -3.55
CA HIS A 53 -24.76 -8.45 -2.38
C HIS A 53 -25.31 -7.49 -1.33
N GLN A 54 -25.40 -7.98 -0.09
CA GLN A 54 -25.75 -7.14 1.04
C GLN A 54 -24.47 -6.73 1.76
N LEU A 55 -24.10 -5.47 1.60
CA LEU A 55 -22.93 -4.92 2.27
C LEU A 55 -23.06 -5.07 3.79
N GLN A 56 -21.97 -5.46 4.44
CA GLN A 56 -21.93 -5.55 5.90
C GLN A 56 -22.21 -4.18 6.53
N VAL A 57 -23.22 -4.13 7.40
CA VAL A 57 -23.49 -2.97 8.26
C VAL A 57 -22.82 -3.17 9.61
N VAL A 58 -21.93 -2.25 9.99
CA VAL A 58 -21.17 -2.30 11.24
C VAL A 58 -21.55 -1.10 12.10
N ARG A 59 -21.85 -1.34 13.38
CA ARG A 59 -22.02 -0.25 14.36
C ARG A 59 -20.71 0.50 14.53
N GLY A 60 -20.74 1.83 14.66
CA GLY A 60 -19.52 2.64 14.77
C GLY A 60 -18.64 2.23 15.96
N SER A 61 -19.26 1.92 17.10
CA SER A 61 -18.59 1.35 18.29
C SER A 61 -17.87 0.00 18.07
N LYS A 62 -18.13 -0.69 16.94
CA LYS A 62 -17.50 -1.95 16.55
C LYS A 62 -16.41 -1.77 15.48
N VAL A 63 -16.17 -0.54 15.03
CA VAL A 63 -15.03 -0.19 14.17
C VAL A 63 -13.82 0.06 15.07
N THR A 64 -13.20 -1.04 15.51
CA THR A 64 -12.00 -1.03 16.38
C THR A 64 -10.74 -1.27 15.56
N THR A 65 -9.57 -0.97 16.15
CA THR A 65 -8.26 -1.36 15.61
C THR A 65 -8.19 -2.86 15.30
N GLU A 66 -8.77 -3.69 16.17
CA GLU A 66 -8.84 -5.15 15.99
C GLU A 66 -9.67 -5.53 14.76
N ARG A 67 -10.83 -4.88 14.53
CA ARG A 67 -11.63 -5.12 13.32
C ARG A 67 -10.84 -4.77 12.06
N LEU A 68 -10.21 -3.59 12.01
CA LEU A 68 -9.39 -3.20 10.86
C LEU A 68 -8.18 -4.13 10.66
N CYS A 69 -7.66 -4.72 11.74
CA CYS A 69 -6.53 -5.62 11.65
C CYS A 69 -6.87 -7.05 11.21
N TYR A 70 -8.04 -7.57 11.60
CA TYR A 70 -8.34 -9.01 11.48
C TYR A 70 -9.64 -9.34 10.77
N GLN A 71 -10.53 -8.36 10.57
CA GLN A 71 -11.88 -8.57 10.01
C GLN A 71 -12.19 -7.57 8.87
N PHE A 72 -11.15 -7.05 8.22
CA PHE A 72 -11.26 -6.05 7.17
C PHE A 72 -10.86 -6.62 5.81
N SER A 73 -11.58 -7.66 5.39
CA SER A 73 -11.40 -8.33 4.10
C SER A 73 -12.41 -7.89 3.04
N GLU A 74 -13.54 -7.30 3.46
CA GLU A 74 -14.61 -6.82 2.59
C GLU A 74 -15.02 -5.39 2.98
N PRO A 75 -15.56 -4.60 2.04
CA PRO A 75 -16.10 -3.29 2.36
C PRO A 75 -17.25 -3.41 3.36
N PHE A 76 -17.38 -2.41 4.21
CA PHE A 76 -18.50 -2.33 5.15
C PHE A 76 -18.93 -0.89 5.35
N VAL A 77 -20.19 -0.70 5.71
CA VAL A 77 -20.78 0.63 5.95
C VAL A 77 -21.17 0.79 7.42
N VAL A 78 -20.96 2.00 7.92
CA VAL A 78 -21.41 2.46 9.23
C VAL A 78 -22.54 3.45 8.99
N LEU A 79 -23.70 3.15 9.57
CA LEU A 79 -24.89 4.01 9.50
C LEU A 79 -25.00 4.95 10.69
N ASP A 80 -24.22 4.67 11.75
CA ASP A 80 -24.19 5.48 12.96
C ASP A 80 -23.49 6.83 12.71
N PRO A 81 -23.79 7.87 13.52
CA PRO A 81 -23.13 9.17 13.43
C PRO A 81 -21.60 9.07 13.52
N PRO A 82 -20.84 9.97 12.84
CA PRO A 82 -19.37 9.90 12.76
C PRO A 82 -18.68 9.96 14.14
N GLU A 83 -19.31 10.57 15.15
CA GLU A 83 -18.79 10.65 16.51
C GLU A 83 -18.60 9.25 17.13
N THR A 84 -19.40 8.27 16.71
CA THR A 84 -19.26 6.87 17.15
C THR A 84 -17.97 6.21 16.65
N LEU A 85 -17.31 6.82 15.66
CA LEU A 85 -16.00 6.43 15.12
C LEU A 85 -14.85 7.26 15.70
N ASP A 86 -15.14 8.16 16.65
CA ASP A 86 -14.20 9.23 17.08
C ASP A 86 -13.67 10.02 15.87
N MET A 87 -14.59 10.26 14.92
CA MET A 87 -14.43 11.12 13.77
C MET A 87 -15.12 12.46 14.06
N HIS A 88 -14.44 13.56 13.75
CA HIS A 88 -14.97 14.92 13.89
C HIS A 88 -14.95 15.60 12.53
N LEU A 89 -16.03 16.29 12.21
CA LEU A 89 -16.16 17.15 11.04
C LEU A 89 -16.79 18.49 11.47
N PRO A 90 -16.54 19.58 10.75
CA PRO A 90 -17.31 20.81 10.95
C PRO A 90 -18.81 20.52 10.80
N PRO A 91 -19.66 20.98 11.73
CA PRO A 91 -21.10 20.89 11.56
C PRO A 91 -21.49 21.63 10.28
N GLU A 92 -22.37 21.03 9.48
CA GLU A 92 -22.87 21.62 8.23
C GLU A 92 -21.78 22.00 7.20
N LEU A 93 -20.66 21.26 7.15
CA LEU A 93 -19.59 21.53 6.18
C LEU A 93 -20.16 21.76 4.76
N THR A 94 -19.90 22.94 4.20
CA THR A 94 -20.33 23.31 2.84
C THR A 94 -19.14 23.50 1.89
N CYS A 95 -19.42 23.57 0.59
CA CYS A 95 -18.39 23.84 -0.42
C CYS A 95 -17.78 25.24 -0.24
N GLU A 96 -18.57 26.21 0.21
CA GLU A 96 -18.13 27.58 0.45
C GLU A 96 -17.19 27.65 1.67
N MET A 97 -17.53 26.93 2.75
CA MET A 97 -16.62 26.78 3.91
C MET A 97 -15.30 26.11 3.52
N VAL A 98 -15.34 25.09 2.67
CA VAL A 98 -14.12 24.45 2.13
C VAL A 98 -13.29 25.47 1.36
N ALA A 99 -13.90 26.26 0.48
CA ALA A 99 -13.22 27.31 -0.28
C ALA A 99 -12.63 28.41 0.61
N GLU A 100 -13.34 28.81 1.67
CA GLU A 100 -12.86 29.79 2.65
C GLU A 100 -11.63 29.29 3.43
N LEU A 101 -11.70 28.04 3.94
CA LEU A 101 -10.65 27.48 4.79
C LEU A 101 -9.41 27.01 4.02
N ILE A 102 -9.57 26.60 2.76
CA ILE A 102 -8.44 26.19 1.89
C ILE A 102 -7.89 27.37 1.09
N GLY A 103 -8.75 28.32 0.72
CA GLY A 103 -8.46 29.46 -0.14
C GLY A 103 -9.02 29.28 -1.56
N SER A 104 -9.85 30.22 -1.99
CA SER A 104 -10.53 30.20 -3.30
C SER A 104 -9.59 30.16 -4.50
N ASP A 105 -8.38 30.72 -4.38
CA ASP A 105 -7.38 30.76 -5.46
C ASP A 105 -6.60 29.44 -5.60
N ARG A 106 -6.86 28.45 -4.74
CA ARG A 106 -6.21 27.13 -4.80
C ARG A 106 -6.45 26.51 -6.19
N PRO A 107 -5.38 26.21 -6.96
CA PRO A 107 -5.53 25.50 -8.22
C PRO A 107 -5.97 24.06 -7.96
N LEU A 108 -6.92 23.61 -8.75
CA LEU A 108 -7.48 22.26 -8.72
C LEU A 108 -7.21 21.57 -10.05
N SER A 109 -6.97 20.26 -9.99
CA SER A 109 -7.17 19.38 -11.13
C SER A 109 -8.55 18.73 -10.99
N VAL A 110 -9.42 19.02 -11.96
CA VAL A 110 -10.83 18.60 -11.98
C VAL A 110 -11.05 17.68 -13.16
N ILE A 111 -11.82 16.62 -12.96
CA ILE A 111 -12.15 15.66 -14.02
C ILE A 111 -13.37 16.18 -14.79
N ASP A 112 -13.24 16.33 -16.10
CA ASP A 112 -14.37 16.40 -17.03
C ASP A 112 -14.91 14.98 -17.24
N VAL A 113 -16.11 14.73 -16.73
CA VAL A 113 -16.71 13.40 -16.67
C VAL A 113 -16.97 12.82 -18.07
N ALA A 114 -17.21 13.65 -19.08
CA ALA A 114 -17.52 13.17 -20.42
C ALA A 114 -16.27 12.64 -21.13
N SER A 115 -15.20 13.44 -21.15
CA SER A 115 -13.91 13.07 -21.74
C SER A 115 -13.08 12.16 -20.84
N GLN A 116 -13.45 12.08 -19.56
CA GLN A 116 -12.64 11.58 -18.45
C GLN A 116 -11.34 12.36 -18.23
N GLY A 117 -11.05 13.43 -18.98
CA GLY A 117 -9.81 14.20 -18.89
C GLY A 117 -9.73 15.13 -17.69
N GLU A 118 -8.52 15.62 -17.39
CA GLU A 118 -8.29 16.65 -16.37
C GLU A 118 -8.30 18.06 -16.97
N ILE A 119 -8.99 18.97 -16.29
CA ILE A 119 -8.97 20.41 -16.54
C ILE A 119 -8.52 21.15 -15.28
N SER A 120 -7.87 22.30 -15.47
CA SER A 120 -7.45 23.15 -14.36
C SER A 120 -8.49 24.25 -14.11
N MET A 121 -8.84 24.47 -12.85
CA MET A 121 -9.61 25.62 -12.39
C MET A 121 -9.29 25.92 -10.93
N THR A 122 -9.68 27.09 -10.44
CA THR A 122 -9.55 27.44 -9.02
C THR A 122 -10.70 26.85 -8.19
N LEU A 123 -10.49 26.71 -6.88
CA LEU A 123 -11.54 26.26 -5.95
C LEU A 123 -12.75 27.21 -5.91
N GLY A 124 -12.53 28.51 -6.11
CA GLY A 124 -13.60 29.50 -6.25
C GLY A 124 -14.42 29.30 -7.53
N GLU A 125 -13.77 29.03 -8.67
CA GLU A 125 -14.45 28.71 -9.93
C GLU A 125 -15.25 27.40 -9.83
N TRP A 126 -14.66 26.38 -9.23
CA TRP A 126 -15.32 25.11 -8.94
C TRP A 126 -16.61 25.31 -8.13
N THR A 127 -16.52 26.09 -7.04
CA THR A 127 -17.66 26.34 -6.15
C THR A 127 -18.80 27.03 -6.90
N LYS A 128 -18.50 28.02 -7.74
CA LYS A 128 -19.48 28.68 -8.62
C LYS A 128 -20.09 27.71 -9.64
N ALA A 129 -19.27 26.86 -10.26
CA ALA A 129 -19.74 25.87 -11.23
C ALA A 129 -20.69 24.85 -10.58
N LEU A 130 -20.35 24.37 -9.38
CA LEU A 130 -21.18 23.44 -8.61
C LEU A 130 -22.50 24.08 -8.16
N GLN A 131 -22.54 25.38 -7.87
CA GLN A 131 -23.79 26.06 -7.49
C GLN A 131 -24.67 26.44 -8.70
N SER A 132 -24.14 26.41 -9.92
CA SER A 132 -24.89 26.80 -11.11
C SER A 132 -26.10 25.88 -11.35
N GLN A 133 -27.25 26.48 -11.68
CA GLN A 133 -28.45 25.75 -12.10
C GLN A 133 -28.31 25.17 -13.52
N TYR A 134 -27.44 25.76 -14.34
CA TYR A 134 -27.15 25.29 -15.69
C TYR A 134 -25.71 24.80 -15.76
N ARG A 135 -25.54 23.49 -15.99
CA ARG A 135 -24.24 22.82 -16.02
C ARG A 135 -24.08 22.05 -17.33
N PRO A 136 -23.61 22.71 -18.40
CA PRO A 136 -23.44 22.06 -19.71
C PRO A 136 -22.32 21.01 -19.71
N GLN A 137 -21.48 21.00 -18.68
CA GLN A 137 -20.43 20.03 -18.44
C GLN A 137 -20.55 19.52 -17.01
N ILE A 138 -20.31 18.23 -16.84
CA ILE A 138 -20.32 17.58 -15.53
C ILE A 138 -18.88 17.42 -15.11
N PHE A 139 -18.53 18.07 -14.00
CA PHE A 139 -17.19 17.99 -13.44
C PHE A 139 -17.16 17.19 -12.14
N ASN A 140 -16.00 16.62 -11.83
CA ASN A 140 -15.79 15.85 -10.62
C ASN A 140 -14.45 16.23 -9.97
N LEU A 141 -14.46 16.58 -8.68
CA LEU A 141 -13.27 16.88 -7.89
C LEU A 141 -13.11 15.81 -6.82
N ILE A 142 -12.13 14.92 -6.99
CA ILE A 142 -11.88 13.79 -6.09
C ILE A 142 -10.52 13.83 -5.39
N SER A 143 -9.64 14.74 -5.80
CA SER A 143 -8.21 14.76 -5.42
C SER A 143 -7.80 16.00 -4.62
N LEU A 144 -8.77 16.75 -4.07
CA LEU A 144 -8.48 17.90 -3.20
C LEU A 144 -8.03 17.42 -1.82
N GLU A 145 -6.72 17.18 -1.71
CA GLU A 145 -6.03 16.92 -0.45
C GLU A 145 -5.87 18.20 0.36
N PHE A 146 -6.18 18.14 1.66
CA PHE A 146 -6.21 19.34 2.49
C PHE A 146 -5.47 19.22 3.83
N SER A 147 -4.67 18.18 4.08
CA SER A 147 -3.97 17.99 5.38
C SER A 147 -3.08 19.17 5.77
N GLY A 148 -2.56 19.91 4.79
CA GLY A 148 -1.72 21.09 5.01
C GLY A 148 -2.45 22.43 5.13
N THR A 149 -3.79 22.42 5.25
CA THR A 149 -4.64 23.62 5.22
C THR A 149 -5.34 23.86 6.56
N PRO A 150 -5.85 25.08 6.84
CA PRO A 150 -6.70 25.33 8.01
C PRO A 150 -7.88 24.37 8.18
N LEU A 151 -8.49 23.88 7.09
CA LEU A 151 -9.60 22.92 7.17
C LEU A 151 -9.21 21.63 7.92
N ALA A 152 -7.96 21.18 7.80
CA ALA A 152 -7.49 19.97 8.48
C ALA A 152 -7.58 20.08 10.02
N GLN A 153 -7.52 21.28 10.57
CA GLN A 153 -7.61 21.51 12.02
C GLN A 153 -9.01 21.23 12.58
N HIS A 154 -10.02 21.17 11.71
CA HIS A 154 -11.41 20.91 12.09
C HIS A 154 -11.87 19.48 11.75
N VAL A 155 -11.00 18.68 11.13
CA VAL A 155 -11.30 17.33 10.68
C VAL A 155 -10.43 16.33 11.42
N VAL A 156 -11.07 15.37 12.07
CA VAL A 156 -10.44 14.27 12.79
C VAL A 156 -10.97 13.00 12.14
N ARG A 157 -10.09 12.22 11.48
CA ARG A 157 -10.48 10.96 10.80
C ARG A 157 -10.92 9.87 11.80
N PRO A 158 -11.47 8.72 11.39
CA PRO A 158 -11.84 7.65 12.35
C PRO A 158 -10.66 7.20 13.23
N ARG A 159 -10.91 6.90 14.51
CA ARG A 159 -9.86 6.48 15.46
C ARG A 159 -9.16 5.21 15.04
N ALA A 160 -9.92 4.20 14.63
CA ALA A 160 -9.34 2.93 14.19
C ALA A 160 -8.38 3.11 13.00
N VAL A 161 -8.64 4.08 12.11
CA VAL A 161 -7.76 4.42 10.99
C VAL A 161 -6.44 5.02 11.49
N ARG A 162 -6.50 5.99 12.42
CA ARG A 162 -5.30 6.54 13.08
C ARG A 162 -4.45 5.46 13.75
N ASP A 163 -5.11 4.49 14.38
CA ASP A 163 -4.43 3.45 15.17
C ASP A 163 -3.75 2.37 14.29
N VAL A 164 -4.06 2.28 12.99
CA VAL A 164 -3.47 1.27 12.07
C VAL A 164 -2.64 1.86 10.94
N ASP A 165 -2.79 3.14 10.62
CA ASP A 165 -2.13 3.76 9.48
C ASP A 165 -0.60 3.82 9.68
N LEU A 166 0.14 3.14 8.80
CA LEU A 166 1.60 3.09 8.83
C LEU A 166 2.24 4.49 8.78
N VAL A 167 1.60 5.47 8.12
CA VAL A 167 2.12 6.84 8.09
C VAL A 167 1.96 7.53 9.45
N ASP A 168 0.86 7.31 10.16
CA ASP A 168 0.69 7.84 11.52
C ASP A 168 1.62 7.15 12.51
N LEU A 169 1.83 5.84 12.35
CA LEU A 169 2.56 5.02 13.31
C LEU A 169 4.09 5.09 13.15
N HIS A 170 4.58 5.23 11.91
CA HIS A 170 5.99 4.97 11.61
C HIS A 170 6.69 6.09 10.83
N TRP A 171 5.96 7.08 10.32
CA TRP A 171 6.61 8.21 9.66
C TRP A 171 7.45 9.02 10.66
N PRO A 172 8.72 9.37 10.35
CA PRO A 172 9.57 10.06 11.31
C PRO A 172 9.08 11.47 11.63
N PHE A 173 9.05 11.81 12.92
CA PHE A 173 8.60 13.11 13.41
C PHE A 173 9.39 14.27 12.79
N HIS A 174 10.71 14.13 12.63
CA HIS A 174 11.55 15.20 12.05
C HIS A 174 11.22 15.48 10.59
N ARG A 175 10.66 14.52 9.85
CA ARG A 175 10.17 14.76 8.47
C ARG A 175 8.80 15.44 8.47
N THR A 176 7.91 15.04 9.38
CA THR A 176 6.60 15.70 9.56
C THR A 176 6.75 17.19 9.85
N VAL A 177 7.64 17.58 10.78
CA VAL A 177 7.86 19.01 11.11
C VAL A 177 8.50 19.80 9.97
N ASN A 178 9.17 19.13 9.03
CA ASN A 178 9.71 19.75 7.82
C ASN A 178 8.71 19.74 6.65
N HIS A 179 7.44 19.40 6.90
CA HIS A 179 6.39 19.26 5.90
C HIS A 179 6.69 18.23 4.78
N ASP A 180 7.60 17.29 5.05
CA ASP A 180 7.90 16.14 4.21
C ASP A 180 7.10 14.94 4.73
N ILE A 181 5.81 14.89 4.39
CA ILE A 181 4.91 13.81 4.80
C ILE A 181 4.01 13.40 3.62
N PRO A 182 3.70 12.10 3.46
CA PRO A 182 2.69 11.67 2.49
C PRO A 182 1.33 12.34 2.74
N CYS A 183 0.98 13.28 1.85
CA CYS A 183 -0.32 13.97 1.86
C CYS A 183 -1.36 13.10 1.16
N VAL A 184 -1.94 12.15 1.90
CA VAL A 184 -3.01 11.26 1.42
C VAL A 184 -4.09 10.99 2.47
N LYS A 185 -4.02 11.69 3.61
CA LYS A 185 -4.80 11.35 4.81
C LYS A 185 -6.18 11.97 4.83
N LEU A 186 -6.36 13.11 4.16
CA LEU A 186 -7.59 13.90 4.18
C LEU A 186 -7.87 14.49 2.79
N TYR A 187 -8.95 14.00 2.18
CA TYR A 187 -9.48 14.46 0.90
C TYR A 187 -10.88 15.01 1.07
N CYS A 188 -11.15 16.14 0.41
CA CYS A 188 -12.48 16.69 0.26
C CYS A 188 -12.94 16.45 -1.17
N LEU A 189 -13.90 15.54 -1.35
CA LEU A 189 -14.43 15.23 -2.65
C LEU A 189 -15.75 15.98 -2.86
N MET A 190 -15.83 16.70 -3.96
CA MET A 190 -17.00 17.44 -4.39
C MET A 190 -17.34 16.97 -5.80
N SER A 191 -18.57 16.54 -6.01
CA SER A 191 -18.96 15.95 -7.29
C SER A 191 -20.33 16.44 -7.69
N MET A 192 -20.47 16.76 -8.97
CA MET A 192 -21.77 17.03 -9.56
C MET A 192 -22.58 15.74 -9.69
N ALA A 193 -23.90 15.85 -9.72
CA ALA A 193 -24.78 14.76 -10.10
C ALA A 193 -24.38 14.20 -11.46
N LYS A 194 -24.51 12.88 -11.62
CA LYS A 194 -24.10 12.08 -12.78
C LYS A 194 -22.58 11.97 -12.97
N SER A 195 -21.74 12.46 -12.05
CA SER A 195 -20.29 12.21 -12.10
C SER A 195 -19.97 10.71 -12.05
N TRP A 196 -18.96 10.30 -12.82
CA TRP A 196 -18.45 8.94 -12.92
C TRP A 196 -16.93 8.93 -12.77
N THR A 197 -16.44 8.02 -11.94
CA THR A 197 -15.04 7.61 -11.86
C THR A 197 -14.98 6.12 -12.18
N ASP A 198 -14.25 5.75 -13.22
CA ASP A 198 -14.19 4.37 -13.71
C ASP A 198 -13.45 3.42 -12.75
N PHE A 199 -13.47 2.12 -13.04
CA PHE A 199 -12.86 1.09 -12.21
C PHE A 199 -11.37 1.34 -11.97
N HIS A 200 -10.99 1.41 -10.70
CA HIS A 200 -9.62 1.60 -10.27
C HIS A 200 -9.36 0.88 -8.94
N ILE A 201 -8.09 0.83 -8.56
CA ILE A 201 -7.64 0.47 -7.22
C ILE A 201 -6.96 1.71 -6.63
N ASP A 202 -7.21 2.01 -5.36
CA ASP A 202 -6.60 3.17 -4.70
C ASP A 202 -5.07 3.08 -4.64
N MET A 203 -4.43 4.24 -4.73
CA MET A 203 -2.99 4.31 -4.98
C MET A 203 -2.16 3.58 -3.93
N GLY A 204 -1.14 2.84 -4.37
CA GLY A 204 -0.28 2.03 -3.51
C GLY A 204 -1.02 0.86 -2.83
N GLY A 205 -2.22 0.51 -3.30
CA GLY A 205 -3.08 -0.49 -2.67
C GLY A 205 -3.57 -0.04 -1.30
N THR A 206 -3.78 1.24 -1.08
CA THR A 206 -4.29 1.74 0.19
C THR A 206 -5.68 1.19 0.52
N SER A 207 -6.00 1.15 1.80
CA SER A 207 -7.39 1.11 2.25
C SER A 207 -7.91 2.54 2.36
N VAL A 208 -9.23 2.71 2.32
CA VAL A 208 -9.84 4.04 2.35
C VAL A 208 -11.08 4.08 3.24
N PHE A 209 -11.30 5.23 3.90
CA PHE A 209 -12.58 5.56 4.51
C PHE A 209 -13.25 6.70 3.74
N TYR A 210 -14.57 6.67 3.67
CA TYR A 210 -15.41 7.60 2.91
C TYR A 210 -16.61 8.00 3.76
N HIS A 211 -16.67 9.25 4.23
CA HIS A 211 -17.83 9.80 4.93
C HIS A 211 -18.63 10.71 4.01
N ILE A 212 -19.89 10.35 3.74
CA ILE A 212 -20.78 11.16 2.90
C ILE A 212 -21.35 12.29 3.76
N VAL A 213 -20.86 13.52 3.57
CA VAL A 213 -21.40 14.70 4.27
C VAL A 213 -22.74 15.11 3.68
N ARG A 214 -22.84 15.13 2.34
CA ARG A 214 -24.06 15.50 1.60
C ARG A 214 -24.19 14.67 0.33
N GLY A 215 -25.43 14.42 -0.08
CA GLY A 215 -25.75 13.72 -1.32
C GLY A 215 -25.60 12.20 -1.17
N SER A 216 -25.16 11.55 -2.25
CA SER A 216 -24.99 10.10 -2.30
C SER A 216 -23.92 9.69 -3.31
N LYS A 217 -23.39 8.49 -3.12
CA LYS A 217 -22.49 7.79 -4.04
C LYS A 217 -22.99 6.37 -4.23
N THR A 218 -22.83 5.83 -5.44
CA THR A 218 -23.00 4.40 -5.72
C THR A 218 -21.64 3.83 -6.11
N PHE A 219 -21.15 2.89 -5.33
CA PHE A 219 -19.91 2.16 -5.54
C PHE A 219 -20.20 0.84 -6.26
N TYR A 220 -19.32 0.47 -7.18
CA TYR A 220 -19.36 -0.80 -7.90
C TYR A 220 -18.10 -1.57 -7.54
N PHE A 221 -18.21 -2.58 -6.69
CA PHE A 221 -17.07 -3.30 -6.14
C PHE A 221 -16.80 -4.61 -6.86
N ILE A 222 -15.51 -4.89 -7.08
CA ILE A 222 -15.00 -6.17 -7.56
C ILE A 222 -13.96 -6.65 -6.56
N ARG A 223 -14.14 -7.87 -6.06
CA ARG A 223 -13.23 -8.48 -5.08
C ARG A 223 -11.84 -8.66 -5.69
N PRO A 224 -10.75 -8.33 -4.97
CA PRO A 224 -9.38 -8.45 -5.49
C PRO A 224 -8.85 -9.87 -5.42
N THR A 225 -9.55 -10.82 -6.04
CA THR A 225 -9.03 -12.18 -6.23
C THR A 225 -7.82 -12.15 -7.16
N THR A 226 -6.93 -13.15 -7.08
CA THR A 226 -5.79 -13.26 -8.00
C THR A 226 -6.23 -13.24 -9.47
N ALA A 227 -7.38 -13.85 -9.78
CA ALA A 227 -7.96 -13.84 -11.12
C ALA A 227 -8.44 -12.43 -11.52
N ASN A 228 -9.20 -11.74 -10.66
CA ASN A 228 -9.72 -10.40 -10.94
C ASN A 228 -8.60 -9.35 -11.04
N LEU A 229 -7.55 -9.45 -10.24
CA LEU A 229 -6.38 -8.57 -10.35
C LEU A 229 -5.63 -8.79 -11.67
N ALA A 230 -5.53 -10.03 -12.16
CA ALA A 230 -4.94 -10.31 -13.46
C ALA A 230 -5.81 -9.75 -14.60
N ILE A 231 -7.13 -9.96 -14.53
CA ILE A 231 -8.11 -9.40 -15.49
C ILE A 231 -8.02 -7.87 -15.51
N TYR A 232 -8.05 -7.23 -14.33
CA TYR A 232 -7.93 -5.78 -14.19
C TYR A 232 -6.63 -5.26 -14.79
N ASN A 233 -5.49 -5.89 -14.51
CA ASN A 233 -4.20 -5.49 -15.05
C ASN A 233 -4.16 -5.57 -16.59
N THR A 234 -4.74 -6.62 -17.16
CA THR A 234 -4.88 -6.76 -18.62
C THR A 234 -5.83 -5.71 -19.19
N TRP A 235 -6.98 -5.49 -18.55
CA TRP A 235 -7.99 -4.51 -18.97
C TRP A 235 -7.44 -3.08 -18.97
N MET A 236 -6.69 -2.71 -17.92
CA MET A 236 -5.97 -1.45 -17.80
C MET A 236 -4.96 -1.22 -18.92
N SER A 237 -4.49 -2.28 -19.60
CA SER A 237 -3.55 -2.19 -20.71
C SER A 237 -4.21 -2.42 -22.08
N SER A 238 -5.52 -2.72 -22.11
CA SER A 238 -6.24 -3.11 -23.32
C SER A 238 -6.83 -1.91 -24.06
N ASP A 239 -6.90 -1.98 -25.39
CA ASP A 239 -7.59 -1.01 -26.24
C ASP A 239 -9.10 -1.32 -26.40
N THR A 240 -9.59 -2.40 -25.78
CA THR A 240 -10.97 -2.83 -25.96
C THR A 240 -11.93 -2.13 -24.98
N ASP A 241 -13.17 -1.94 -25.43
CA ASP A 241 -14.27 -1.34 -24.67
C ASP A 241 -15.13 -2.41 -23.99
N ASP A 242 -14.57 -3.59 -23.70
CA ASP A 242 -15.35 -4.75 -23.27
C ASP A 242 -16.00 -4.59 -21.89
N GLY A 243 -15.69 -3.51 -21.17
CA GLY A 243 -16.23 -3.17 -19.85
C GLY A 243 -15.83 -4.20 -18.80
N LEU A 244 -14.99 -3.81 -17.83
CA LEU A 244 -14.39 -4.71 -16.84
C LEU A 244 -15.39 -5.68 -16.19
N MET A 245 -16.60 -5.20 -15.88
CA MET A 245 -17.69 -5.98 -15.28
C MET A 245 -18.09 -7.23 -16.06
N ARG A 246 -17.79 -7.31 -17.36
CA ARG A 246 -18.09 -8.51 -18.18
C ARG A 246 -17.02 -9.59 -18.10
N LEU A 247 -15.84 -9.22 -17.62
CA LEU A 247 -14.66 -10.09 -17.60
C LEU A 247 -14.47 -10.75 -16.24
N VAL A 248 -15.02 -10.15 -15.18
CA VAL A 248 -14.90 -10.60 -13.79
C VAL A 248 -16.08 -11.49 -13.38
N ASP A 249 -15.95 -12.15 -12.23
CA ASP A 249 -16.94 -13.07 -11.68
C ASP A 249 -18.15 -12.36 -11.05
N GLU A 250 -17.91 -11.38 -10.17
CA GLU A 250 -18.96 -10.65 -9.46
C GLU A 250 -18.68 -9.14 -9.47
N THR A 251 -19.76 -8.36 -9.55
CA THR A 251 -19.71 -6.91 -9.32
C THR A 251 -20.84 -6.51 -8.39
N TRP A 252 -20.52 -5.91 -7.25
CA TRP A 252 -21.51 -5.49 -6.25
C TRP A 252 -21.90 -4.03 -6.46
N GLU A 253 -23.19 -3.72 -6.48
CA GLU A 253 -23.70 -2.34 -6.51
C GLU A 253 -24.11 -1.90 -5.09
N VAL A 254 -23.47 -0.87 -4.56
CA VAL A 254 -23.66 -0.40 -3.18
C VAL A 254 -23.87 1.10 -3.15
N GLN A 255 -25.00 1.55 -2.61
CA GLN A 255 -25.25 2.97 -2.38
C GLN A 255 -24.86 3.39 -0.96
N ALA A 256 -24.15 4.51 -0.86
CA ALA A 256 -23.88 5.23 0.39
C ALA A 256 -24.50 6.64 0.33
N THR A 257 -25.21 7.03 1.38
CA THR A 257 -25.91 8.33 1.46
C THR A 257 -25.39 9.18 2.61
N ALA A 258 -25.79 10.45 2.66
CA ALA A 258 -25.42 11.39 3.70
C ALA A 258 -25.49 10.80 5.13
N GLY A 259 -24.47 11.09 5.93
CA GLY A 259 -24.26 10.58 7.29
C GLY A 259 -23.55 9.22 7.38
N GLN A 260 -23.50 8.45 6.30
CA GLN A 260 -22.89 7.12 6.31
C GLN A 260 -21.38 7.18 6.09
N THR A 261 -20.66 6.25 6.73
CA THR A 261 -19.21 6.06 6.54
C THR A 261 -18.91 4.70 5.96
N LEU A 262 -18.28 4.66 4.79
CA LEU A 262 -17.85 3.44 4.11
C LEU A 262 -16.36 3.20 4.39
N PHE A 263 -15.98 1.94 4.61
CA PHE A 263 -14.59 1.50 4.68
C PHE A 263 -14.34 0.48 3.57
N ILE A 264 -13.28 0.69 2.79
CA ILE A 264 -12.92 -0.15 1.65
C ILE A 264 -11.52 -0.73 1.93
N PRO A 265 -11.35 -2.06 1.97
CA PRO A 265 -10.06 -2.69 2.21
C PRO A 265 -9.10 -2.53 1.05
N SER A 266 -7.83 -2.77 1.34
CA SER A 266 -6.74 -2.77 0.37
C SER A 266 -7.05 -3.63 -0.86
N GLY A 267 -6.73 -3.08 -2.04
CA GLY A 267 -6.76 -3.77 -3.32
C GLY A 267 -8.14 -3.87 -3.99
N TRP A 268 -9.23 -3.55 -3.29
CA TRP A 268 -10.58 -3.62 -3.86
C TRP A 268 -10.72 -2.74 -5.11
N ILE A 269 -11.07 -3.38 -6.22
CA ILE A 269 -11.30 -2.69 -7.49
C ILE A 269 -12.68 -2.07 -7.42
N HIS A 270 -12.80 -0.78 -7.73
CA HIS A 270 -14.09 -0.11 -7.65
C HIS A 270 -14.26 1.04 -8.64
N ALA A 271 -15.50 1.24 -9.08
CA ALA A 271 -15.95 2.43 -9.79
C ALA A 271 -16.97 3.19 -8.94
N VAL A 272 -17.15 4.49 -9.21
CA VAL A 272 -18.03 5.35 -8.42
C VAL A 272 -18.93 6.20 -9.32
N PHE A 273 -20.23 6.06 -9.13
CA PHE A 273 -21.25 6.95 -9.70
C PHE A 273 -21.80 7.90 -8.64
N THR A 274 -22.18 9.11 -9.04
CA THR A 274 -22.71 10.14 -8.15
C THR A 274 -24.15 10.46 -8.53
N PRO A 275 -25.17 9.86 -7.88
CA PRO A 275 -26.57 10.08 -8.26
C PRO A 275 -27.05 11.52 -8.04
N SER A 276 -26.48 12.21 -7.07
CA SER A 276 -26.84 13.58 -6.67
C SER A 276 -25.59 14.34 -6.27
N ASP A 277 -25.56 15.67 -6.42
CA ASP A 277 -24.45 16.50 -5.95
C ASP A 277 -24.00 16.10 -4.55
N SER A 278 -22.71 15.86 -4.40
CA SER A 278 -22.17 15.26 -3.18
C SER A 278 -20.97 16.01 -2.65
N LEU A 279 -20.87 16.04 -1.32
CA LEU A 279 -19.69 16.45 -0.59
C LEU A 279 -19.29 15.30 0.33
N VAL A 280 -18.03 14.93 0.30
CA VAL A 280 -17.50 13.75 0.99
C VAL A 280 -16.15 14.10 1.61
N ILE A 281 -15.92 13.61 2.83
CA ILE A 281 -14.59 13.60 3.43
C ILE A 281 -14.08 12.16 3.44
N GLY A 282 -12.90 11.94 2.86
CA GLY A 282 -12.27 10.63 2.83
C GLY A 282 -10.78 10.71 3.12
N GLY A 283 -10.13 9.55 3.16
CA GLY A 283 -8.70 9.47 3.42
C GLY A 283 -8.16 8.07 3.25
N ASN A 284 -6.96 8.00 2.68
CA ASN A 284 -6.26 6.75 2.42
C ASN A 284 -5.33 6.41 3.58
N PHE A 285 -5.12 5.11 3.80
CA PHE A 285 -4.20 4.60 4.81
C PHE A 285 -3.62 3.25 4.39
N LEU A 286 -2.37 3.02 4.79
CA LEU A 286 -1.72 1.71 4.67
C LEU A 286 -1.74 1.03 6.05
N HIS A 287 -1.84 -0.29 6.12
CA HIS A 287 -1.76 -0.99 7.40
C HIS A 287 -0.96 -2.29 7.29
N ALA A 288 -0.42 -2.75 8.43
CA ALA A 288 0.51 -3.88 8.47
C ALA A 288 -0.12 -5.24 8.11
N ARG A 289 -1.45 -5.30 8.00
CA ARG A 289 -2.22 -6.53 7.78
C ARG A 289 -2.53 -6.81 6.31
N ALA A 290 -2.22 -5.87 5.42
CA ALA A 290 -2.42 -5.97 3.98
C ALA A 290 -1.14 -5.62 3.21
N ILE A 291 0.03 -5.84 3.81
CA ILE A 291 1.32 -5.52 3.18
C ILE A 291 1.47 -6.25 1.84
N ASP A 292 1.18 -7.54 1.77
CA ASP A 292 1.34 -8.33 0.55
C ASP A 292 0.60 -7.73 -0.66
N ILE A 293 -0.69 -7.42 -0.50
CA ILE A 293 -1.52 -6.83 -1.54
C ILE A 293 -1.14 -5.37 -1.80
N GLN A 294 -0.82 -4.57 -0.78
CA GLN A 294 -0.29 -3.20 -0.95
C GLN A 294 0.98 -3.19 -1.83
N LEU A 295 1.91 -4.12 -1.57
CA LEU A 295 3.14 -4.27 -2.37
C LEU A 295 2.86 -4.77 -3.79
N GLN A 296 1.89 -5.68 -3.95
CA GLN A 296 1.47 -6.18 -5.25
C GLN A 296 0.90 -5.05 -6.11
N ILE A 297 -0.04 -4.26 -5.59
CA ILE A 297 -0.64 -3.13 -6.30
C ILE A 297 0.41 -2.06 -6.63
N HIS A 298 1.26 -1.68 -5.66
CA HIS A 298 2.35 -0.75 -5.93
C HIS A 298 3.26 -1.21 -7.09
N SER A 299 3.55 -2.52 -7.14
CA SER A 299 4.35 -3.10 -8.22
C SER A 299 3.61 -3.12 -9.57
N MET A 300 2.28 -3.30 -9.56
CA MET A 300 1.44 -3.21 -10.76
C MET A 300 1.42 -1.77 -11.30
N GLU A 301 1.21 -0.78 -10.44
CA GLU A 301 1.21 0.65 -10.82
C GLU A 301 2.52 1.05 -11.49
N LYS A 302 3.66 0.71 -10.87
CA LYS A 302 4.99 0.98 -11.44
C LYS A 302 5.17 0.34 -12.82
N LYS A 303 4.79 -0.93 -12.99
CA LYS A 303 4.90 -1.64 -14.27
C LYS A 303 4.01 -1.05 -15.35
N SER A 304 2.82 -0.58 -14.96
CA SER A 304 1.91 0.07 -15.89
C SER A 304 2.35 1.47 -16.30
N GLY A 305 3.33 2.10 -15.64
CA GLY A 305 3.83 3.42 -16.04
C GLY A 305 2.88 4.57 -15.68
N VAL A 306 2.03 4.36 -14.66
CA VAL A 306 1.21 5.42 -14.05
C VAL A 306 2.08 6.62 -13.69
N GLY A 307 1.60 7.83 -14.02
CA GLY A 307 2.33 9.05 -13.69
C GLY A 307 2.55 9.21 -12.19
N ASP A 308 3.72 9.73 -11.79
CA ASP A 308 4.12 9.86 -10.38
C ASP A 308 3.07 10.54 -9.48
N LYS A 309 2.30 11.49 -10.03
CA LYS A 309 1.25 12.22 -9.31
C LYS A 309 0.07 11.34 -8.83
N PHE A 310 -0.07 10.14 -9.39
CA PHE A 310 -1.12 9.18 -9.06
C PHE A 310 -0.60 8.01 -8.23
N LEU A 311 0.70 7.98 -7.94
CA LEU A 311 1.29 7.00 -7.05
C LEU A 311 1.22 7.49 -5.61
N PHE A 312 1.21 6.56 -4.67
CA PHE A 312 1.35 6.90 -3.26
C PHE A 312 2.72 7.59 -3.02
N PRO A 313 2.75 8.82 -2.49
CA PRO A 313 3.99 9.56 -2.28
C PRO A 313 4.86 8.90 -1.20
N CYS A 314 6.14 8.73 -1.48
CA CYS A 314 7.11 8.11 -0.57
C CYS A 314 6.70 6.70 -0.07
N PHE A 315 6.00 5.92 -0.91
CA PHE A 315 5.55 4.56 -0.54
C PHE A 315 6.69 3.69 0.01
N THR A 316 7.81 3.61 -0.71
CA THR A 316 8.98 2.81 -0.29
C THR A 316 9.54 3.27 1.06
N ASP A 317 9.55 4.57 1.35
CA ASP A 317 10.05 5.11 2.61
C ASP A 317 9.16 4.67 3.78
N VAL A 318 7.82 4.72 3.60
CA VAL A 318 6.86 4.19 4.59
C VAL A 318 7.15 2.71 4.87
N GLN A 319 7.45 1.92 3.84
CA GLN A 319 7.80 0.50 3.99
C GLN A 319 9.12 0.29 4.76
N TRP A 320 10.15 1.13 4.53
CA TRP A 320 11.41 1.07 5.28
C TRP A 320 11.26 1.42 6.75
N TYR A 321 10.49 2.46 7.09
CA TYR A 321 10.24 2.81 8.48
C TYR A 321 9.39 1.75 9.19
N THR A 322 8.38 1.21 8.50
CA THR A 322 7.57 0.07 8.99
C THR A 322 8.45 -1.15 9.27
N ALA A 323 9.33 -1.53 8.34
CA ALA A 323 10.26 -2.64 8.52
C ALA A 323 11.20 -2.42 9.71
N THR A 324 11.71 -1.20 9.89
CA THR A 324 12.61 -0.86 11.00
C THR A 324 11.91 -0.98 12.36
N HIS A 325 10.65 -0.55 12.45
CA HIS A 325 9.84 -0.74 13.64
C HIS A 325 9.66 -2.22 13.96
N TYR A 326 9.16 -3.01 13.00
CA TYR A 326 8.87 -4.42 13.23
C TYR A 326 10.12 -5.29 13.43
N ALA A 327 11.26 -4.94 12.83
CA ALA A 327 12.54 -5.57 13.14
C ALA A 327 12.90 -5.41 14.62
N SER A 328 12.66 -4.22 15.19
CA SER A 328 12.88 -3.95 16.62
C SER A 328 11.87 -4.69 17.51
N VAL A 329 10.61 -4.83 17.07
CA VAL A 329 9.59 -5.62 17.78
C VAL A 329 9.94 -7.10 17.79
N LEU A 330 10.34 -7.68 16.66
CA LEU A 330 10.76 -9.09 16.57
C LEU A 330 11.99 -9.40 17.43
N GLU A 331 12.90 -8.44 17.60
CA GLU A 331 14.07 -8.55 18.47
C GLU A 331 13.71 -8.50 19.95
N SER A 332 12.82 -7.59 20.35
CA SER A 332 12.57 -7.28 21.76
C SER A 332 11.31 -7.96 22.33
N ARG A 333 10.26 -8.12 21.53
CA ARG A 333 8.93 -8.61 21.92
C ARG A 333 8.29 -9.43 20.78
N PRO A 334 8.90 -10.57 20.37
CA PRO A 334 8.36 -11.41 19.31
C PRO A 334 6.97 -11.99 19.64
N ASP A 335 6.59 -12.06 20.93
CA ASP A 335 5.25 -12.45 21.40
C ASP A 335 4.13 -11.52 20.92
N ARG A 336 4.47 -10.30 20.50
CA ARG A 336 3.52 -9.32 19.93
C ARG A 336 3.23 -9.54 18.46
N ILE A 337 3.93 -10.46 17.81
CA ILE A 337 3.78 -10.78 16.40
C ILE A 337 3.07 -12.12 16.28
N ASP A 338 1.84 -12.08 15.79
CA ASP A 338 1.09 -13.29 15.44
C ASP A 338 1.52 -13.84 14.07
N ILE A 339 1.04 -15.04 13.74
CA ILE A 339 1.38 -15.74 12.49
C ILE A 339 1.01 -14.91 11.25
N PRO A 340 -0.22 -14.37 11.10
CA PRO A 340 -0.58 -13.59 9.92
C PRO A 340 0.32 -12.35 9.75
N LEU A 341 0.67 -11.65 10.84
CA LEU A 341 1.57 -10.51 10.74
C LEU A 341 2.98 -10.96 10.32
N ALA A 342 3.50 -12.06 10.87
CA ALA A 342 4.81 -12.58 10.48
C ALA A 342 4.88 -12.90 8.97
N GLU A 343 3.80 -13.42 8.37
CA GLU A 343 3.73 -13.63 6.91
C GLU A 343 3.81 -12.30 6.14
N GLN A 344 3.04 -11.30 6.55
CA GLN A 344 3.07 -9.96 5.96
C GLN A 344 4.45 -9.31 6.05
N LEU A 345 5.16 -9.48 7.17
CA LEU A 345 6.52 -8.98 7.35
C LEU A 345 7.56 -9.72 6.49
N LEU A 346 7.32 -11.00 6.14
CA LEU A 346 8.17 -11.70 5.17
C LEU A 346 8.00 -11.17 3.75
N HIS A 347 6.77 -10.85 3.34
CA HIS A 347 6.53 -10.16 2.07
C HIS A 347 7.23 -8.80 2.03
N LEU A 348 7.16 -8.04 3.13
CA LEU A 348 7.90 -6.78 3.28
C LEU A 348 9.41 -6.97 3.13
N ALA A 349 9.99 -7.95 3.84
CA ALA A 349 11.42 -8.24 3.79
C ALA A 349 11.87 -8.58 2.38
N ALA A 350 11.12 -9.42 1.67
CA ALA A 350 11.42 -9.81 0.30
C ALA A 350 11.38 -8.62 -0.66
N PHE A 351 10.33 -7.79 -0.58
CA PHE A 351 10.20 -6.58 -1.40
C PHE A 351 11.34 -5.59 -1.16
N LEU A 352 11.71 -5.34 0.10
CA LEU A 352 12.79 -4.41 0.43
C LEU A 352 14.16 -4.97 0.02
N PHE A 353 14.37 -6.27 0.14
CA PHE A 353 15.58 -6.95 -0.35
C PHE A 353 15.74 -6.77 -1.85
N ASP A 354 14.70 -7.10 -2.65
CA ASP A 354 14.74 -7.02 -4.11
C ASP A 354 15.00 -5.59 -4.59
N ASN A 355 14.29 -4.61 -4.00
CA ASN A 355 14.47 -3.19 -4.34
C ASN A 355 15.86 -2.66 -3.97
N ASN A 356 16.42 -3.08 -2.82
CA ASN A 356 17.73 -2.61 -2.39
C ASN A 356 18.86 -3.29 -3.19
N PHE A 357 18.72 -4.57 -3.54
CA PHE A 357 19.78 -5.34 -4.20
C PHE A 357 19.85 -5.10 -5.72
N ALA A 358 18.73 -4.80 -6.37
CA ALA A 358 18.70 -4.32 -7.77
C ALA A 358 19.66 -3.12 -7.97
N ARG A 359 19.89 -2.30 -6.93
CA ARG A 359 20.84 -1.18 -6.96
C ARG A 359 22.29 -1.62 -7.04
N THR A 360 22.72 -2.63 -6.28
CA THR A 360 24.10 -3.15 -6.30
C THR A 360 24.47 -3.75 -7.65
N ALA A 361 23.51 -4.38 -8.33
CA ALA A 361 23.71 -4.92 -9.68
C ALA A 361 23.79 -3.81 -10.74
N VAL A 362 22.98 -2.75 -10.63
CA VAL A 362 22.90 -1.67 -11.64
C VAL A 362 23.93 -0.56 -11.42
N ALA A 363 24.42 -0.31 -10.19
CA ALA A 363 25.51 0.62 -9.93
C ALA A 363 26.84 0.22 -10.61
N GLY A 364 26.97 -1.05 -11.02
CA GLY A 364 28.07 -1.55 -11.84
C GLY A 364 27.86 -1.42 -13.36
N ALA A 365 26.68 -0.96 -13.82
CA ALA A 365 26.32 -0.84 -15.23
C ALA A 365 25.96 0.61 -15.58
N SER A 366 26.41 1.11 -16.75
CA SER A 366 26.06 2.44 -17.25
C SER A 366 24.56 2.52 -17.55
N SER A 367 23.77 3.02 -16.61
CA SER A 367 22.31 3.04 -16.67
C SER A 367 21.77 4.38 -17.18
N SER A 368 20.61 4.33 -17.85
CA SER A 368 19.93 5.51 -18.40
C SER A 368 19.44 6.46 -17.30
N LYS A 369 19.26 7.75 -17.60
CA LYS A 369 18.76 8.76 -16.63
C LYS A 369 17.43 8.35 -15.96
N SER A 370 16.55 7.65 -16.69
CA SER A 370 15.27 7.14 -16.15
C SER A 370 15.50 6.05 -15.12
N ALA A 371 16.38 5.09 -15.41
CA ALA A 371 16.71 4.00 -14.48
C ALA A 371 17.39 4.54 -13.21
N VAL A 372 18.26 5.54 -13.33
CA VAL A 372 18.89 6.20 -12.16
C VAL A 372 17.85 6.90 -11.28
N SER A 373 16.88 7.62 -11.87
CA SER A 373 15.79 8.28 -11.12
C SER A 373 14.94 7.27 -10.34
N GLU A 374 14.62 6.14 -10.97
CA GLU A 374 13.82 5.07 -10.35
C GLU A 374 14.58 4.35 -9.22
N LEU A 375 15.89 4.15 -9.39
CA LEU A 375 16.78 3.59 -8.36
C LEU A 375 16.94 4.52 -7.14
N ILE A 376 16.83 5.84 -7.33
CA ILE A 376 16.83 6.82 -6.23
C ILE A 376 15.51 6.73 -5.45
N LYS A 377 14.36 6.63 -6.12
CA LYS A 377 13.03 6.51 -5.48
C LYS A 377 12.82 5.22 -4.69
N CYS A 378 13.62 4.19 -4.96
CA CYS A 378 13.55 2.90 -4.24
C CYS A 378 14.69 2.74 -3.22
N ALA A 379 15.55 3.75 -3.05
CA ALA A 379 16.63 3.72 -2.09
C ALA A 379 16.07 3.73 -0.65
N PRO A 380 16.75 3.06 0.31
CA PRO A 380 16.47 3.26 1.72
C PRO A 380 16.62 4.75 2.08
N PRO A 381 15.74 5.29 2.94
CA PRO A 381 15.87 6.65 3.44
C PRO A 381 17.26 6.89 4.06
N SER A 382 17.86 8.05 3.78
CA SER A 382 19.20 8.39 4.31
C SER A 382 19.23 8.56 5.82
N ASP A 383 18.07 8.80 6.43
CA ASP A 383 17.82 8.96 7.85
C ASP A 383 17.32 7.67 8.52
N LEU A 384 17.46 6.52 7.86
CA LEU A 384 17.13 5.23 8.46
C LEU A 384 18.02 4.97 9.69
N ALA A 385 17.41 4.67 10.83
CA ALA A 385 18.12 4.52 12.10
C ALA A 385 19.03 3.27 12.18
N ARG A 386 18.85 2.30 11.28
CA ARG A 386 19.62 1.06 11.22
C ARG A 386 20.05 0.80 9.78
N ASP A 387 21.14 0.05 9.62
CA ASP A 387 21.60 -0.38 8.32
C ASP A 387 20.49 -1.18 7.57
N PRO A 388 20.20 -0.86 6.30
CA PRO A 388 19.12 -1.50 5.55
C PRO A 388 19.24 -3.03 5.46
N PHE A 389 20.46 -3.57 5.33
CA PHE A 389 20.67 -5.02 5.28
C PHE A 389 20.39 -5.68 6.64
N VAL A 390 20.78 -5.00 7.73
CA VAL A 390 20.43 -5.46 9.09
C VAL A 390 18.92 -5.47 9.29
N VAL A 391 18.19 -4.42 8.88
CA VAL A 391 16.73 -4.36 8.99
C VAL A 391 16.07 -5.54 8.26
N VAL A 392 16.42 -5.76 6.99
CA VAL A 392 15.85 -6.86 6.18
C VAL A 392 16.18 -8.22 6.79
N THR A 393 17.41 -8.42 7.26
CA THR A 393 17.85 -9.68 7.88
C THR A 393 17.09 -9.96 9.17
N MET A 394 16.97 -8.97 10.05
CA MET A 394 16.22 -9.08 11.30
C MET A 394 14.74 -9.37 11.05
N LEU A 395 14.12 -8.65 10.11
CA LEU A 395 12.73 -8.85 9.74
C LEU A 395 12.49 -10.28 9.22
N THR A 396 13.38 -10.78 8.36
CA THR A 396 13.30 -12.13 7.79
C THR A 396 13.47 -13.20 8.87
N LEU A 397 14.58 -13.17 9.62
CA LEU A 397 14.90 -14.20 10.61
C LEU A 397 13.92 -14.18 11.79
N GLY A 398 13.51 -12.98 12.23
CA GLY A 398 12.53 -12.82 13.29
C GLY A 398 11.17 -13.39 12.90
N SER A 399 10.67 -13.06 11.70
CA SER A 399 9.38 -13.56 11.23
C SER A 399 9.41 -15.08 11.04
N LEU A 400 10.51 -15.65 10.51
CA LEU A 400 10.67 -17.10 10.42
C LEU A 400 10.70 -17.80 11.78
N LYS A 401 11.32 -17.19 12.79
CA LYS A 401 11.30 -17.73 14.16
C LYS A 401 9.88 -17.81 14.70
N VAL A 402 9.05 -16.78 14.45
CA VAL A 402 7.63 -16.80 14.79
C VAL A 402 6.96 -17.98 14.08
N LEU A 403 7.02 -18.07 12.75
CA LEU A 403 6.36 -19.15 11.99
C LEU A 403 6.82 -20.56 12.40
N ASN A 404 8.11 -20.76 12.66
CA ASN A 404 8.68 -22.05 13.05
C ASN A 404 8.27 -22.47 14.46
N ALA A 405 8.09 -21.52 15.39
CA ALA A 405 7.55 -21.82 16.71
C ALA A 405 6.14 -22.44 16.64
N TRP A 406 5.43 -22.23 15.52
CA TRP A 406 4.10 -22.75 15.24
C TRP A 406 4.05 -23.90 14.23
N GLN A 407 5.20 -24.47 13.82
CA GLN A 407 5.30 -25.60 12.87
C GLN A 407 4.60 -25.38 11.51
N GLN A 408 4.49 -24.14 11.04
CA GLN A 408 3.82 -23.82 9.76
C GLN A 408 4.75 -23.90 8.54
N GLN A 409 4.21 -24.25 7.36
CA GLN A 409 4.96 -24.22 6.11
C GLN A 409 5.08 -22.78 5.58
N VAL A 410 6.31 -22.33 5.34
CA VAL A 410 6.58 -21.02 4.72
C VAL A 410 6.03 -20.99 3.27
N PRO A 411 5.34 -19.91 2.83
CA PRO A 411 4.89 -19.77 1.45
C PRO A 411 6.02 -19.96 0.43
N VAL A 412 5.78 -20.71 -0.64
CA VAL A 412 6.81 -21.13 -1.62
C VAL A 412 7.50 -19.94 -2.28
N GLN A 413 6.76 -18.86 -2.55
CA GLN A 413 7.26 -17.63 -3.18
C GLN A 413 8.35 -16.94 -2.35
N ILE A 414 8.34 -17.12 -1.03
CA ILE A 414 9.26 -16.46 -0.10
C ILE A 414 10.53 -17.32 0.13
N LYS A 415 10.45 -18.64 -0.11
CA LYS A 415 11.55 -19.59 0.17
C LYS A 415 12.85 -19.23 -0.55
N THR A 416 12.77 -18.80 -1.81
CA THR A 416 13.96 -18.44 -2.61
C THR A 416 14.65 -17.20 -2.07
N THR A 417 13.89 -16.15 -1.72
CA THR A 417 14.44 -14.92 -1.13
C THR A 417 15.04 -15.17 0.24
N ILE A 418 14.41 -16.03 1.06
CA ILE A 418 14.96 -16.48 2.34
C ILE A 418 16.31 -17.16 2.15
N GLN A 419 16.42 -18.09 1.19
CA GLN A 419 17.69 -18.78 0.92
C GLN A 419 18.81 -17.79 0.53
N GLN A 420 18.49 -16.78 -0.29
CA GLN A 420 19.44 -15.74 -0.67
C GLN A 420 19.88 -14.89 0.54
N ILE A 421 18.94 -14.38 1.34
CA ILE A 421 19.24 -13.58 2.54
C ILE A 421 20.11 -14.38 3.54
N VAL A 422 19.77 -15.64 3.78
CA VAL A 422 20.52 -16.54 4.69
C VAL A 422 21.93 -16.82 4.16
N SER A 423 22.07 -17.04 2.85
CA SER A 423 23.38 -17.27 2.23
C SER A 423 24.31 -16.06 2.35
N MET A 424 23.75 -14.85 2.27
CA MET A 424 24.50 -13.59 2.39
C MET A 424 24.80 -13.19 3.83
N SER A 425 23.95 -13.59 4.77
CA SER A 425 24.15 -13.37 6.21
C SER A 425 25.18 -14.33 6.82
N SER A 426 25.51 -15.40 6.09
CA SER A 426 26.53 -16.37 6.50
C SER A 426 27.93 -15.80 6.23
N PRO A 427 28.84 -15.74 7.22
CA PRO A 427 30.21 -15.35 6.95
C PRO A 427 30.82 -16.36 5.97
N GLN A 428 31.23 -15.90 4.78
CA GLN A 428 31.99 -16.77 3.88
C GLN A 428 33.24 -17.26 4.64
N PRO A 429 33.54 -18.56 4.61
CA PRO A 429 34.80 -19.05 5.15
C PRO A 429 35.91 -18.33 4.39
N ARG A 430 36.65 -17.44 5.07
CA ARG A 430 37.92 -16.95 4.54
C ARG A 430 38.74 -18.19 4.24
N ALA A 431 39.03 -18.43 2.97
CA ALA A 431 40.00 -19.43 2.58
C ALA A 431 41.28 -19.14 3.35
N PHE A 432 41.61 -20.03 4.29
CA PHE A 432 42.92 -20.08 4.89
C PHE A 432 43.88 -20.46 3.75
N ILE A 433 44.49 -19.45 3.13
CA ILE A 433 45.60 -19.69 2.22
C ILE A 433 46.76 -20.13 3.13
N GLY A 434 47.06 -21.42 3.03
CA GLY A 434 48.16 -22.05 3.74
C GLY A 434 49.50 -21.39 3.42
N THR A 435 50.33 -21.35 4.45
CA THR A 435 51.74 -21.00 4.42
C THR A 435 52.50 -21.81 3.37
N GLY A 436 53.21 -21.13 2.45
CA GLY A 436 54.11 -21.79 1.49
C GLY A 436 54.94 -20.82 0.64
N SER A 437 56.19 -20.63 1.07
CA SER A 437 57.43 -20.26 0.34
C SER A 437 57.52 -19.01 -0.55
N HIS A 438 58.42 -18.13 -0.10
CA HIS A 438 59.21 -17.08 -0.76
C HIS A 438 59.29 -17.01 -2.31
N SER A 439 59.07 -15.81 -2.84
CA SER A 439 59.94 -15.21 -3.86
C SER A 439 59.94 -13.68 -3.77
N ASN A 440 61.14 -13.08 -3.72
CA ASN A 440 61.44 -11.67 -3.57
C ASN A 440 60.90 -10.78 -4.70
N SER A 441 60.33 -9.61 -4.36
CA SER A 441 60.35 -8.39 -5.19
C SER A 441 60.10 -7.14 -4.31
N PRO A 442 60.76 -6.00 -4.57
CA PRO A 442 60.91 -4.91 -3.61
C PRO A 442 59.69 -3.97 -3.52
N LEU A 443 59.47 -3.43 -2.31
CA LEU A 443 58.45 -2.42 -1.98
C LEU A 443 58.73 -1.05 -2.66
N PRO A 444 57.70 -0.33 -3.11
CA PRO A 444 57.84 1.06 -3.56
C PRO A 444 58.01 2.02 -2.37
N PRO A 445 58.69 3.17 -2.56
CA PRO A 445 58.98 4.12 -1.48
C PRO A 445 57.75 4.95 -1.07
N PRO A 446 57.71 5.46 0.17
CA PRO A 446 56.61 6.29 0.67
C PRO A 446 56.61 7.71 0.07
N PRO A 447 55.45 8.38 -0.01
CA PRO A 447 55.36 9.74 -0.52
C PRO A 447 55.94 10.78 0.47
N PRO A 448 56.49 11.91 -0.03
CA PRO A 448 57.10 12.94 0.81
C PRO A 448 56.09 13.86 1.51
N PRO A 449 56.49 14.56 2.59
CA PRO A 449 55.62 15.41 3.39
C PRO A 449 55.28 16.73 2.68
N VAL A 450 54.02 17.17 2.81
CA VAL A 450 53.52 18.42 2.24
C VAL A 450 53.94 19.60 3.12
N SER A 451 54.76 20.49 2.56
CA SER A 451 55.17 21.76 3.16
C SER A 451 54.15 22.88 2.91
N SER A 452 54.10 23.77 3.88
CA SER A 452 53.37 25.03 4.02
C SER A 452 53.28 25.98 2.80
N ALA A 453 52.12 26.64 2.77
CA ALA A 453 51.84 28.02 2.37
C ALA A 453 51.84 28.41 0.88
N LYS A 454 50.67 28.92 0.44
CA LYS A 454 50.57 30.29 -0.11
C LYS A 454 49.13 30.82 -0.02
N LYS A 455 49.02 31.96 0.67
CA LYS A 455 47.86 32.85 0.77
C LYS A 455 47.42 33.32 -0.62
N ARG A 456 46.10 33.44 -0.83
CA ARG A 456 45.55 34.42 -1.77
C ARG A 456 44.30 35.05 -1.15
N ALA A 457 44.38 36.36 -1.00
CA ALA A 457 43.39 37.25 -0.40
C ALA A 457 42.36 37.71 -1.44
N TYR A 458 41.17 38.10 -0.96
CA TYR A 458 40.24 39.09 -1.55
C TYR A 458 39.27 39.58 -0.44
N PRO A 459 38.64 40.76 -0.58
CA PRO A 459 38.86 41.90 0.32
C PRO A 459 37.71 42.22 1.29
N GLN A 460 38.05 42.96 2.35
CA GLN A 460 37.12 43.66 3.26
C GLN A 460 36.93 45.12 2.84
N TYR A 461 35.73 45.66 3.08
CA TYR A 461 35.34 47.02 3.55
C TYR A 461 33.86 47.25 3.21
N LEU A 462 32.94 47.87 3.95
CA LEU A 462 32.76 48.65 5.20
C LEU A 462 31.29 48.34 5.65
N GLY A 463 30.83 48.30 6.90
CA GLY A 463 30.97 49.23 8.02
C GLY A 463 29.57 49.77 8.43
N HIS A 464 29.33 49.95 9.73
CA HIS A 464 28.12 50.38 10.48
C HIS A 464 27.31 49.22 11.09
N GLY A 465 27.06 49.12 12.40
CA GLY A 465 27.36 49.94 13.57
C GLY A 465 26.77 49.24 14.81
N GLU A 466 27.37 49.50 15.97
CA GLU A 466 27.15 48.92 17.31
C GLU A 466 25.66 48.99 17.79
N ALA A 467 25.16 48.23 18.78
CA ALA A 467 25.74 47.89 20.08
C ALA A 467 24.95 46.80 20.85
N SER A 468 25.66 46.18 21.82
CA SER A 468 25.18 45.66 23.12
C SER A 468 24.62 44.23 23.24
N ARG A 469 25.51 43.28 23.58
CA ARG A 469 25.24 42.08 24.41
C ARG A 469 25.76 42.32 25.84
N PRO A 470 25.24 41.60 26.85
CA PRO A 470 26.06 41.02 27.91
C PRO A 470 26.27 39.51 27.70
N ALA A 471 27.47 39.04 28.04
CA ALA A 471 27.96 37.67 27.90
C ALA A 471 27.66 36.81 29.18
N PRO A 472 27.93 35.50 29.16
CA PRO A 472 27.27 34.48 29.99
C PRO A 472 27.99 34.17 31.30
N SER A 473 27.28 33.50 32.23
CA SER A 473 27.83 32.92 33.45
C SER A 473 28.42 31.51 33.21
N PRO A 474 29.47 31.10 33.96
CA PRO A 474 30.33 29.94 33.64
C PRO A 474 29.78 28.59 34.15
N PRO A 475 30.28 27.45 33.63
CA PRO A 475 29.91 26.12 34.11
C PRO A 475 30.74 25.71 35.35
N PRO A 476 30.23 24.86 36.25
CA PRO A 476 31.06 24.21 37.25
C PRO A 476 31.85 23.04 36.66
N GLN A 477 33.13 22.96 37.02
CA GLN A 477 34.06 21.90 36.69
C GLN A 477 34.00 20.74 37.71
N VAL A 478 34.05 19.52 37.17
CA VAL A 478 34.90 18.36 37.53
C VAL A 478 34.93 17.88 38.99
N LEU A 479 34.50 16.62 39.18
CA LEU A 479 35.24 15.68 40.03
C LEU A 479 35.62 14.45 39.19
N ASP A 480 36.94 14.33 38.99
CA ASP A 480 37.65 13.19 38.44
C ASP A 480 37.72 12.08 39.50
N ALA A 481 37.47 10.84 39.08
CA ALA A 481 38.04 9.66 39.73
C ALA A 481 38.45 8.67 38.64
N THR A 482 39.75 8.59 38.41
CA THR A 482 40.41 7.71 37.45
C THR A 482 40.58 6.32 38.04
N ALA A 483 40.22 5.27 37.27
CA ALA A 483 40.92 3.99 37.30
C ALA A 483 40.68 3.21 35.99
N LYS A 484 41.78 2.90 35.32
CA LYS A 484 41.92 2.16 34.05
C LYS A 484 41.49 0.71 34.20
N THR A 485 40.89 0.12 33.16
CA THR A 485 41.47 -1.01 32.39
C THR A 485 40.55 -1.41 31.23
N SER A 486 41.18 -1.77 30.12
CA SER A 486 40.56 -2.14 28.85
C SER A 486 39.93 -3.53 28.90
N ALA A 487 38.71 -3.67 28.38
CA ALA A 487 38.20 -4.96 27.95
C ALA A 487 37.27 -4.79 26.73
N ASN A 488 37.64 -5.51 25.69
CA ASN A 488 37.04 -5.59 24.36
C ASN A 488 35.79 -6.51 24.41
N PRO A 489 34.56 -6.08 24.05
CA PRO A 489 33.44 -7.01 23.94
C PRO A 489 33.38 -7.55 22.51
N ARG A 490 34.29 -8.46 22.18
CA ARG A 490 34.20 -9.33 21.01
C ARG A 490 34.05 -10.76 21.47
N ALA A 491 32.89 -11.11 22.01
CA ALA A 491 32.43 -12.50 22.15
C ALA A 491 31.02 -12.53 22.77
N GLN A 492 29.99 -12.70 21.94
CA GLN A 492 28.73 -13.40 22.27
C GLN A 492 27.89 -13.59 20.98
N LEU A 493 28.47 -14.31 20.02
CA LEU A 493 27.80 -14.80 18.80
C LEU A 493 27.75 -16.34 18.59
N PRO A 494 28.29 -17.27 19.43
CA PRO A 494 28.30 -18.69 19.04
C PRO A 494 26.98 -19.45 19.25
N VAL A 495 26.06 -18.94 20.08
CA VAL A 495 24.89 -19.75 20.52
C VAL A 495 23.74 -19.71 19.50
N GLN A 496 23.59 -18.62 18.74
CA GLN A 496 22.55 -18.50 17.69
C GLN A 496 22.93 -19.19 16.38
N GLU A 497 24.23 -19.26 16.06
CA GLU A 497 24.74 -19.93 14.85
C GLU A 497 24.56 -21.46 14.90
N THR A 498 24.67 -22.03 16.10
CA THR A 498 24.51 -23.48 16.33
C THR A 498 23.05 -23.92 16.13
N ALA A 499 22.08 -23.12 16.55
CA ALA A 499 20.65 -23.40 16.35
C ALA A 499 20.24 -23.31 14.86
N LEU A 500 20.82 -22.36 14.11
CA LEU A 500 20.57 -22.19 12.67
C LEU A 500 21.18 -23.33 11.84
N ARG A 501 22.37 -23.83 12.21
CA ARG A 501 22.97 -25.01 11.57
C ARG A 501 22.18 -26.28 11.85
N LEU A 502 21.65 -26.45 13.07
CA LEU A 502 20.80 -27.59 13.41
C LEU A 502 19.52 -27.60 12.56
N PHE A 503 18.90 -26.42 12.36
CA PHE A 503 17.69 -26.23 11.55
C PHE A 503 17.89 -26.62 10.07
N LEU A 504 18.98 -26.16 9.45
CA LEU A 504 19.29 -26.47 8.05
C LEU A 504 19.64 -27.96 7.84
N HIS A 505 20.30 -28.58 8.82
CA HIS A 505 20.64 -30.00 8.77
C HIS A 505 19.39 -30.89 8.90
N THR A 506 18.41 -30.52 9.73
CA THR A 506 17.14 -31.25 9.86
C THR A 506 16.25 -31.15 8.62
N GLN A 507 16.23 -30.01 7.93
CA GLN A 507 15.43 -29.83 6.70
C GLN A 507 16.06 -30.54 5.49
N SER A 508 17.39 -30.57 5.39
CA SER A 508 18.11 -31.37 4.37
C SER A 508 17.89 -32.87 4.53
N ASN A 509 17.73 -33.36 5.78
CA ASN A 509 17.45 -34.77 6.05
C ASN A 509 15.98 -35.16 5.80
N LEU A 510 15.02 -34.24 5.99
CA LEU A 510 13.61 -34.47 5.64
C LEU A 510 13.37 -34.43 4.13
N ALA A 511 14.10 -33.57 3.39
CA ALA A 511 14.05 -33.53 1.93
C ALA A 511 14.69 -34.76 1.25
N SER A 512 15.69 -35.39 1.89
CA SER A 512 16.37 -36.59 1.35
C SER A 512 15.73 -37.92 1.76
N GLN A 513 14.78 -37.93 2.70
CA GLN A 513 13.96 -39.10 3.03
C GLN A 513 12.63 -39.17 2.25
N GLY A 514 12.32 -38.17 1.41
CA GLY A 514 11.11 -38.13 0.59
C GLY A 514 11.18 -38.90 -0.74
N GLU A 515 12.34 -39.46 -1.11
CA GLU A 515 12.53 -40.17 -2.39
C GLU A 515 13.07 -41.59 -2.22
N ARG A 516 12.44 -42.44 -1.39
CA ARG A 516 12.55 -43.90 -1.58
C ARG A 516 11.21 -44.61 -1.29
N HIS A 517 10.63 -45.13 -2.37
CA HIS A 517 9.55 -46.11 -2.48
C HIS A 517 8.22 -45.85 -1.75
N LEU A 518 7.24 -45.37 -2.52
CA LEU A 518 5.82 -45.67 -2.31
C LEU A 518 5.31 -46.52 -3.49
N THR A 519 5.38 -47.84 -3.35
CA THR A 519 4.43 -48.74 -4.00
C THR A 519 3.13 -48.72 -3.18
N ARG A 520 2.00 -48.57 -3.89
CA ARG A 520 0.59 -48.65 -3.47
C ARG A 520 0.32 -49.28 -2.09
N PRO A 521 -0.50 -48.65 -1.21
CA PRO A 521 -1.02 -49.32 -0.04
C PRO A 521 -2.36 -50.02 -0.35
N ASP A 522 -2.42 -51.30 0.00
CA ASP A 522 -3.66 -52.05 0.23
C ASP A 522 -4.40 -51.52 1.48
N ALA A 523 -5.73 -51.58 1.44
CA ALA A 523 -6.64 -51.11 2.46
C ALA A 523 -6.59 -51.92 3.79
N PRO A 524 -6.82 -51.29 4.95
CA PRO A 524 -7.21 -51.98 6.17
C PRO A 524 -8.65 -51.65 6.62
N PRO A 525 -9.23 -52.45 7.54
CA PRO A 525 -10.64 -52.81 7.52
C PRO A 525 -11.55 -51.94 8.41
N HIS A 526 -12.85 -52.09 8.13
CA HIS A 526 -14.00 -51.56 8.87
C HIS A 526 -13.90 -51.71 10.40
N VAL A 527 -14.22 -50.62 11.11
CA VAL A 527 -14.58 -50.65 12.53
C VAL A 527 -15.95 -49.97 12.68
N HIS A 528 -16.94 -50.75 13.12
CA HIS A 528 -18.30 -50.29 13.45
C HIS A 528 -18.32 -49.51 14.78
N PRO A 529 -19.21 -48.52 14.96
CA PRO A 529 -19.52 -47.96 16.27
C PRO A 529 -20.56 -48.85 17.01
N PRO A 530 -20.54 -48.93 18.35
CA PRO A 530 -21.46 -49.78 19.10
C PRO A 530 -22.87 -49.17 19.16
N ALA A 531 -23.87 -49.97 18.81
CA ALA A 531 -25.27 -49.71 19.09
C ALA A 531 -25.62 -50.20 20.50
N GLN A 532 -26.23 -49.34 21.33
CA GLN A 532 -27.50 -49.57 22.03
C GLN A 532 -27.67 -48.58 23.20
N VAL A 533 -28.52 -47.57 23.02
CA VAL A 533 -29.68 -47.38 23.91
C VAL A 533 -30.87 -47.02 23.00
N ARG A 534 -31.91 -47.84 23.10
CA ARG A 534 -33.14 -47.80 22.32
C ARG A 534 -34.17 -46.83 22.91
N GLN A 535 -35.02 -46.37 22.00
CA GLN A 535 -36.47 -46.12 22.12
C GLN A 535 -37.00 -44.70 22.42
N LEU A 536 -38.09 -44.40 21.67
CA LEU A 536 -39.03 -43.27 21.68
C LEU A 536 -38.51 -42.03 20.92
N VAL A 537 -39.04 -41.58 19.78
CA VAL A 537 -40.34 -41.74 19.12
C VAL A 537 -40.15 -41.60 17.59
N LYS A 538 -40.63 -42.58 16.82
CA LYS A 538 -40.99 -42.44 15.39
C LYS A 538 -42.51 -42.35 15.33
N ARG A 539 -43.01 -41.32 14.64
CA ARG A 539 -44.37 -40.98 14.17
C ARG A 539 -44.38 -39.45 14.30
N GLU A 540 -44.31 -38.64 13.25
CA GLU A 540 -45.10 -38.62 12.03
C GLU A 540 -44.32 -37.90 10.94
N ALA A 541 -44.36 -38.41 9.71
CA ALA A 541 -44.32 -37.66 8.46
C ALA A 541 -44.23 -38.68 7.32
N GLY A 542 -45.40 -39.20 6.94
CA GLY A 542 -45.58 -40.00 5.75
C GLY A 542 -46.78 -39.46 4.99
N GLU A 543 -46.50 -39.09 3.74
CA GLU A 543 -47.36 -39.19 2.56
C GLU A 543 -48.42 -38.10 2.32
N ASP A 544 -48.17 -37.37 1.22
CA ASP A 544 -48.97 -37.29 -0.01
C ASP A 544 -50.50 -37.17 0.09
N GLY A 545 -51.04 -36.18 -0.63
CA GLY A 545 -52.44 -36.17 -1.02
C GLY A 545 -52.97 -34.84 -1.53
N SER A 546 -53.04 -34.71 -2.85
CA SER A 546 -53.83 -33.76 -3.64
C SER A 546 -55.28 -33.54 -3.16
N ASN A 547 -55.78 -32.30 -3.21
CA ASN A 547 -56.94 -31.88 -4.03
C ASN A 547 -57.51 -30.49 -3.63
N ASP A 548 -57.65 -29.65 -4.65
CA ASP A 548 -58.81 -28.83 -5.04
C ASP A 548 -59.66 -27.96 -4.07
N ALA A 549 -60.05 -26.83 -4.67
CA ALA A 549 -61.30 -26.08 -4.53
C ALA A 549 -61.44 -24.99 -3.43
N SER A 550 -61.38 -23.74 -3.92
CA SER A 550 -62.32 -22.62 -3.71
C SER A 550 -63.02 -22.43 -2.34
N ALA A 551 -62.74 -21.30 -1.69
CA ALA A 551 -63.69 -20.25 -1.32
C ALA A 551 -62.94 -19.01 -0.80
#